data_AF-A0A6A3NBJ4-F1
#
_entry.id   AF-A0A6A3NBJ4-F1
#
_cell.length_a   1.000
_cell.length_b   1.000
_cell.length_c   1.000
_cell.angle_alpha   90.00
_cell.angle_beta   90.00
_cell.angle_gamma   90.00
#
_symmetry.space_group_name_H-M   'P 1'
#
loop_
_entity.id
_entity.type
_entity.pdbx_description
1 polymer ?
#
loop_
_entity_poly.entity_id
_entity_poly.type
_entity_poly.pdbx_seq_one_letter_code
_entity_poly.pdbx_strand_id
1 'polypeptide(L)'
;MDDTSKATLFNALTWVDALKTREGVNTQEVDAALSRLTEAFGVDVHNAEQKRQLAVNGEASFDEIFAAGLKALNLETGTPSEANDAAVDEDPVVQQHPELWKKWVAKLEAKGFFKGAASGSSEHAVRTTKALAKFKEKFGDVKPELSKEEKAAKAEEVKTQGNAALSRQDYEGAAKLYREALQLSSDGPSSHIYHSNLAAALMYLGKYTEVIDHCEQSIALKPSYVKAYSRMGSAQVQLKDFDGAIDTFRRGLEVDSSNAACREGLAEAERKRRQVQTMPAASAPPAGGAGGMPDLSNLASMLGGGGGGLAGLMNNPQMMEMAQSMMQNPQMMQMAQNMMQNPDMLNSMMGNLGGGGGGGAAPGAGAGGMPDMSGLMNSPELVAARSDPDLQDFFRDVDSEGPSAAMRHMSNPKVSQLMQSVMSNMRG
;
A
#
# COMPACT_ATOMS: atom_id res chain seq x y z
N MET A 1 -45.25 56.23 8.14
CA MET A 1 -45.72 54.92 7.68
C MET A 1 -47.08 55.13 7.01
N ASP A 2 -47.24 54.72 5.76
CA ASP A 2 -48.52 54.79 5.04
C ASP A 2 -49.52 53.76 5.60
N ASP A 3 -50.80 53.89 5.22
CA ASP A 3 -51.88 53.08 5.78
C ASP A 3 -51.76 51.58 5.45
N THR A 4 -51.16 51.24 4.30
CA THR A 4 -50.93 49.84 3.89
C THR A 4 -49.83 49.22 4.76
N SER A 5 -48.75 49.96 4.97
CA SER A 5 -47.66 49.55 5.87
C SER A 5 -48.15 49.39 7.31
N LYS A 6 -48.98 50.32 7.82
CA LYS A 6 -49.59 50.21 9.16
C LYS A 6 -50.49 48.99 9.29
N ALA A 7 -51.31 48.70 8.27
CA ALA A 7 -52.16 47.52 8.27
C ALA A 7 -51.33 46.22 8.28
N THR A 8 -50.27 46.16 7.47
CA THR A 8 -49.37 45.00 7.42
C THR A 8 -48.72 44.75 8.78
N LEU A 9 -48.18 45.79 9.40
CA LEU A 9 -47.56 45.70 10.72
C LEU A 9 -48.60 45.30 11.79
N PHE A 10 -49.80 45.88 11.75
CA PHE A 10 -50.89 45.55 12.69
C PHE A 10 -51.22 44.06 12.67
N ASN A 11 -51.36 43.45 11.49
CA ASN A 11 -51.71 42.03 11.37
C ASN A 11 -50.54 41.11 11.77
N ALA A 12 -49.30 41.49 11.49
CA ALA A 12 -48.11 40.75 11.95
C ALA A 12 -48.03 40.71 13.49
N LEU A 13 -48.22 41.87 14.13
CA LEU A 13 -48.22 41.99 15.60
C LEU A 13 -49.41 41.24 16.21
N THR A 14 -50.57 41.22 15.54
CA THR A 14 -51.76 40.47 15.99
C THR A 14 -51.48 38.96 16.01
N TRP A 15 -50.75 38.45 15.03
CA TRP A 15 -50.32 37.05 15.03
C TRP A 15 -49.30 36.75 16.15
N VAL A 16 -48.33 37.64 16.37
CA VAL A 16 -47.36 37.52 17.47
C VAL A 16 -48.06 37.49 18.83
N ASP A 17 -49.06 38.36 19.02
CA ASP A 17 -49.90 38.38 20.23
C ASP A 17 -50.64 37.06 20.46
N ALA A 18 -51.15 36.43 19.39
CA ALA A 18 -51.83 35.14 19.47
C ALA A 18 -50.91 33.99 19.91
N LEU A 19 -49.58 34.09 19.73
CA LEU A 19 -48.62 33.05 20.15
C LEU A 19 -48.55 32.85 21.66
N LYS A 20 -49.02 33.81 22.46
CA LYS A 20 -49.14 33.68 23.92
C LYS A 20 -49.98 32.48 24.36
N THR A 21 -50.83 31.98 23.46
CA THR A 21 -51.70 30.81 23.70
C THR A 21 -51.01 29.47 23.46
N ARG A 22 -49.77 29.45 22.94
CA ARG A 22 -49.03 28.22 22.64
C ARG A 22 -48.18 27.76 23.82
N GLU A 23 -48.15 26.44 24.02
CA GLU A 23 -47.37 25.81 25.09
C GLU A 23 -45.86 26.03 24.87
N GLY A 24 -45.14 26.48 25.90
CA GLY A 24 -43.69 26.76 25.84
C GLY A 24 -43.29 28.18 25.40
N VAL A 25 -44.24 29.08 25.12
CA VAL A 25 -43.96 30.49 24.78
C VAL A 25 -43.88 31.36 26.04
N ASN A 26 -42.81 32.16 26.17
CA ASN A 26 -42.66 33.13 27.27
C ASN A 26 -43.53 34.38 26.99
N THR A 27 -44.69 34.43 27.64
CA THR A 27 -45.66 35.51 27.42
C THR A 27 -45.12 36.89 27.80
N GLN A 28 -44.24 36.99 28.81
CA GLN A 28 -43.67 38.26 29.26
C GLN A 28 -42.71 38.86 28.21
N GLU A 29 -41.96 38.02 27.50
CA GLU A 29 -41.09 38.47 26.41
C GLU A 29 -41.91 38.94 25.20
N VAL A 30 -43.00 38.23 24.90
CA VAL A 30 -43.93 38.64 23.84
C VAL A 30 -44.58 39.98 24.18
N ASP A 31 -45.04 40.17 25.42
CA ASP A 31 -45.58 41.46 25.90
C ASP A 31 -44.55 42.59 25.79
N ALA A 32 -43.31 42.35 26.24
CA ALA A 32 -42.26 43.35 26.20
C ALA A 32 -41.81 43.67 24.77
N ALA A 33 -41.93 42.74 23.83
CA ALA A 33 -41.69 42.97 22.41
C ALA A 33 -42.83 43.79 21.79
N LEU A 34 -44.09 43.42 22.05
CA LEU A 34 -45.26 44.15 21.57
C LEU A 34 -45.27 45.59 22.07
N SER A 35 -45.01 45.85 23.36
CA SER A 35 -44.94 47.21 23.90
C SER A 35 -43.91 48.07 23.17
N ARG A 36 -42.69 47.56 22.94
CA ARG A 36 -41.64 48.30 22.25
C ARG A 36 -42.00 48.60 20.78
N LEU A 37 -42.64 47.66 20.11
CA LEU A 37 -43.07 47.82 18.72
C LEU A 37 -44.26 48.78 18.62
N THR A 38 -45.20 48.74 19.56
CA THR A 38 -46.28 49.71 19.68
C THR A 38 -45.75 51.12 19.87
N GLU A 39 -44.77 51.31 20.77
CA GLU A 39 -44.13 52.61 21.00
C GLU A 39 -43.35 53.11 19.77
N ALA A 40 -42.61 52.21 19.10
CA ALA A 40 -41.78 52.58 17.96
C ALA A 40 -42.59 52.95 16.71
N PHE A 41 -43.73 52.28 16.49
CA PHE A 41 -44.48 52.40 15.23
C PHE A 41 -45.88 53.00 15.37
N GLY A 42 -46.36 53.21 16.59
CA GLY A 42 -47.69 53.79 16.87
C GLY A 42 -48.86 52.86 16.50
N VAL A 43 -48.61 51.55 16.42
CA VAL A 43 -49.57 50.51 16.05
C VAL A 43 -49.84 49.62 17.26
N ASP A 44 -51.06 49.66 17.78
CA ASP A 44 -51.49 48.93 18.98
C ASP A 44 -52.56 47.90 18.63
N VAL A 45 -52.21 46.62 18.72
CA VAL A 45 -53.09 45.48 18.41
C VAL A 45 -54.24 45.31 19.38
N HIS A 46 -54.18 45.94 20.56
CA HIS A 46 -55.25 45.95 21.55
C HIS A 46 -56.17 47.17 21.41
N ASN A 47 -55.84 48.13 20.55
CA ASN A 47 -56.67 49.29 20.28
C ASN A 47 -57.85 48.91 19.37
N ALA A 48 -59.07 49.06 19.89
CA ALA A 48 -60.29 48.64 19.19
C ALA A 48 -60.58 49.42 17.90
N GLU A 49 -60.12 50.67 17.78
CA GLU A 49 -60.31 51.48 16.57
C GLU A 49 -59.30 51.09 15.49
N GLN A 50 -58.03 50.95 15.86
CA GLN A 50 -57.00 50.47 14.95
C GLN A 50 -57.32 49.06 14.45
N LYS A 51 -57.86 48.19 15.31
CA LYS A 51 -58.34 46.87 14.91
C LYS A 51 -59.45 46.91 13.87
N ARG A 52 -60.38 47.87 13.94
CA ARG A 52 -61.44 48.00 12.91
C ARG A 52 -60.92 48.52 11.59
N GLN A 53 -59.91 49.39 11.63
CA GLN A 53 -59.37 50.06 10.45
C GLN A 53 -58.29 49.24 9.74
N LEU A 54 -57.49 48.47 10.48
CA LEU A 54 -56.26 47.86 10.00
C LEU A 54 -56.30 46.32 9.95
N ALA A 55 -57.22 45.66 10.68
CA ALA A 55 -57.32 44.21 10.64
C ALA A 55 -57.88 43.73 9.29
N VAL A 56 -57.18 42.76 8.67
CA VAL A 56 -57.64 42.17 7.42
C VAL A 56 -58.60 41.02 7.75
N ASN A 57 -59.87 41.16 7.36
CA ASN A 57 -60.85 40.06 7.44
C ASN A 57 -60.64 39.13 6.24
N GLY A 58 -59.80 38.11 6.40
CA GLY A 58 -59.53 37.08 5.40
C GLY A 58 -58.23 36.35 5.68
N GLU A 59 -58.15 35.07 5.28
CA GLU A 59 -57.05 34.11 5.50
C GLU A 59 -55.72 34.51 4.83
N ALA A 60 -55.17 35.69 5.14
CA ALA A 60 -53.81 36.03 4.75
C ALA A 60 -52.83 35.23 5.62
N SER A 61 -51.95 34.47 4.98
CA SER A 61 -50.95 33.66 5.66
C SER A 61 -49.87 34.55 6.30
N PHE A 62 -49.21 34.04 7.34
CA PHE A 62 -48.11 34.75 8.01
C PHE A 62 -47.00 35.15 7.03
N ASP A 63 -46.69 34.28 6.06
CA ASP A 63 -45.66 34.54 5.05
C ASP A 63 -46.01 35.70 4.13
N GLU A 64 -47.29 35.88 3.78
CA GLU A 64 -47.76 37.00 2.95
C GLU A 64 -47.69 38.33 3.71
N ILE A 65 -48.07 38.32 4.99
CA ILE A 65 -48.01 39.49 5.87
C ILE A 65 -46.54 39.86 6.14
N PHE A 66 -45.70 38.88 6.41
CA PHE A 66 -44.28 39.07 6.68
C PHE A 66 -43.51 39.57 5.44
N ALA A 67 -43.74 38.98 4.27
CA ALA A 67 -43.14 39.42 3.01
C ALA A 67 -43.58 40.84 2.61
N ALA A 68 -44.85 41.19 2.83
CA ALA A 68 -45.33 42.56 2.64
C ALA A 68 -44.63 43.55 3.60
N GLY A 69 -44.38 43.14 4.85
CA GLY A 69 -43.69 43.94 5.85
C GLY A 69 -42.22 44.21 5.50
N LEU A 70 -41.50 43.18 5.05
CA LEU A 70 -40.11 43.32 4.58
C LEU A 70 -40.00 44.29 3.40
N LYS A 71 -40.93 44.16 2.44
CA LYS A 71 -40.98 45.03 1.26
C LYS A 71 -41.33 46.48 1.62
N ALA A 72 -42.24 46.70 2.57
CA ALA A 72 -42.61 48.04 3.03
C ALA A 72 -41.48 48.75 3.80
N LEU A 73 -40.65 48.00 4.53
CA LEU A 73 -39.50 48.52 5.27
C LEU A 73 -38.23 48.64 4.43
N ASN A 74 -38.29 48.25 3.15
CA ASN A 74 -37.14 48.19 2.24
C ASN A 74 -35.97 47.37 2.82
N LEU A 75 -36.31 46.34 3.59
CA LEU A 75 -35.37 45.40 4.20
C LEU A 75 -35.27 44.18 3.30
N GLU A 76 -34.12 43.99 2.67
CA GLU A 76 -33.80 42.76 1.96
C GLU A 76 -33.33 41.72 2.98
N THR A 77 -34.18 40.74 3.30
CA THR A 77 -33.65 39.47 3.82
C THR A 77 -32.90 38.84 2.66
N GLY A 78 -31.58 38.70 2.78
CA GLY A 78 -30.75 38.05 1.77
C GLY A 78 -31.47 36.82 1.24
N THR A 79 -31.71 36.78 -0.07
CA THR A 79 -32.51 35.71 -0.63
C THR A 79 -31.83 34.37 -0.32
N PRO A 80 -32.57 33.34 0.10
CA PRO A 80 -32.01 32.00 0.26
C PRO A 80 -31.35 31.47 -1.03
N SER A 81 -31.58 32.12 -2.18
CA SER A 81 -31.02 31.76 -3.49
C SER A 81 -29.51 31.96 -3.55
N GLU A 82 -28.98 33.13 -3.21
CA GLU A 82 -27.55 33.39 -3.40
C GLU A 82 -26.69 32.52 -2.47
N ALA A 83 -27.16 32.24 -1.26
CA ALA A 83 -26.48 31.36 -0.33
C ALA A 83 -26.58 29.87 -0.73
N ASN A 84 -27.72 29.42 -1.29
CA ASN A 84 -27.88 28.02 -1.70
C ASN A 84 -27.30 27.71 -3.07
N ASP A 85 -27.40 28.62 -4.04
CA ASP A 85 -26.81 28.45 -5.36
C ASP A 85 -25.28 28.49 -5.27
N ALA A 86 -24.72 29.40 -4.46
CA ALA A 86 -23.29 29.38 -4.13
C ALA A 86 -22.89 28.10 -3.38
N ALA A 87 -23.69 27.61 -2.43
CA ALA A 87 -23.40 26.37 -1.71
C ALA A 87 -23.49 25.11 -2.60
N VAL A 88 -24.30 25.12 -3.66
CA VAL A 88 -24.39 24.04 -4.65
C VAL A 88 -23.19 24.06 -5.59
N ASP A 89 -22.77 25.24 -6.04
CA ASP A 89 -21.58 25.40 -6.88
C ASP A 89 -20.28 25.11 -6.12
N GLU A 90 -20.29 25.23 -4.79
CA GLU A 90 -19.22 24.81 -3.89
C GLU A 90 -19.26 23.32 -3.50
N ASP A 91 -20.29 22.55 -3.91
CA ASP A 91 -20.37 21.12 -3.58
C ASP A 91 -19.25 20.32 -4.28
N PRO A 92 -18.45 19.50 -3.56
CA PRO A 92 -17.31 18.79 -4.14
C PRO A 92 -17.66 17.90 -5.34
N VAL A 93 -18.86 17.31 -5.38
CA VAL A 93 -19.28 16.45 -6.49
C VAL A 93 -19.66 17.28 -7.71
N VAL A 94 -20.22 18.47 -7.50
CA VAL A 94 -20.52 19.44 -8.55
C VAL A 94 -19.24 20.03 -9.14
N GLN A 95 -18.27 20.39 -8.29
CA GLN A 95 -16.96 20.88 -8.71
C GLN A 95 -16.13 19.85 -9.49
N GLN A 96 -16.22 18.57 -9.12
CA GLN A 96 -15.59 17.49 -9.89
C GLN A 96 -16.22 17.28 -11.27
N HIS A 97 -17.51 17.60 -11.41
CA HIS A 97 -18.30 17.30 -12.61
C HIS A 97 -19.20 18.47 -13.07
N PRO A 98 -18.66 19.67 -13.33
CA PRO A 98 -19.45 20.88 -13.58
C PRO A 98 -20.30 20.77 -14.85
N GLU A 99 -19.78 20.13 -15.89
CA GLU A 99 -20.49 19.92 -17.16
C GLU A 99 -21.58 18.84 -17.06
N LEU A 100 -21.44 17.87 -16.15
CA LEU A 100 -22.50 16.89 -15.88
C LEU A 100 -23.61 17.52 -15.03
N TRP A 101 -23.25 18.36 -14.06
CA TRP A 101 -24.23 19.11 -13.27
C TRP A 101 -25.09 20.02 -14.16
N LYS A 102 -24.48 20.81 -15.06
CA LYS A 102 -25.22 21.62 -16.05
C LYS A 102 -26.19 20.79 -16.88
N LYS A 103 -25.74 19.65 -17.44
CA LYS A 103 -26.60 18.75 -18.23
C LYS A 103 -27.71 18.11 -17.40
N TRP A 104 -27.44 17.82 -16.13
CA TRP A 104 -28.40 17.25 -15.20
C TRP A 104 -29.51 18.25 -14.87
N VAL A 105 -29.16 19.48 -14.51
CA VAL A 105 -30.10 20.57 -14.24
C VAL A 105 -30.95 20.88 -15.48
N ALA A 106 -30.32 21.05 -16.65
CA ALA A 106 -31.04 21.29 -17.92
C ALA A 106 -32.06 20.17 -18.24
N LYS A 107 -31.72 18.91 -17.92
CA LYS A 107 -32.64 17.78 -18.10
C LYS A 107 -33.81 17.81 -17.11
N LEU A 108 -33.59 18.28 -15.89
CA LEU A 108 -34.65 18.46 -14.88
C LEU A 108 -35.58 19.61 -15.27
N GLU A 109 -35.03 20.72 -15.76
CA GLU A 109 -35.80 21.84 -16.31
C GLU A 109 -36.68 21.42 -17.49
N ALA A 110 -36.11 20.70 -18.46
CA ALA A 110 -36.85 20.17 -19.61
C ALA A 110 -37.99 19.21 -19.21
N LYS A 111 -37.87 18.56 -18.05
CA LYS A 111 -38.92 17.70 -17.47
C LYS A 111 -39.94 18.46 -16.62
N GLY A 112 -39.80 19.78 -16.51
CA GLY A 112 -40.66 20.62 -15.68
C GLY A 112 -40.46 20.40 -14.18
N PHE A 113 -39.31 19.87 -13.74
CA PHE A 113 -39.03 19.63 -12.32
C PHE A 113 -39.10 20.91 -11.47
N PHE A 114 -38.73 22.05 -12.06
CA PHE A 114 -38.82 23.38 -11.43
C PHE A 114 -40.12 24.14 -11.77
N LYS A 115 -41.06 23.52 -12.49
CA LYS A 115 -42.31 24.18 -12.90
C LYS A 115 -43.13 24.60 -11.68
N GLY A 116 -43.54 25.87 -11.63
CA GLY A 116 -44.28 26.46 -10.51
C GLY A 116 -43.40 26.97 -9.37
N ALA A 117 -42.09 26.70 -9.38
CA ALA A 117 -41.15 27.25 -8.43
C ALA A 117 -40.33 28.35 -9.11
N ALA A 118 -40.67 29.61 -8.85
CA ALA A 118 -39.92 30.74 -9.39
C ALA A 118 -38.47 30.75 -8.86
N SER A 119 -37.52 31.14 -9.71
CA SER A 119 -36.11 31.29 -9.31
C SER A 119 -36.02 32.19 -8.07
N GLY A 120 -35.31 31.72 -7.03
CA GLY A 120 -35.19 32.40 -5.74
C GLY A 120 -36.33 32.17 -4.74
N SER A 121 -37.35 31.38 -5.08
CA SER A 121 -38.35 30.95 -4.09
C SER A 121 -37.80 29.87 -3.14
N SER A 122 -38.38 29.76 -1.94
CA SER A 122 -38.06 28.67 -1.00
C SER A 122 -38.31 27.29 -1.62
N GLU A 123 -39.36 27.17 -2.45
CA GLU A 123 -39.68 25.94 -3.15
C GLU A 123 -38.66 25.60 -4.25
N HIS A 124 -38.09 26.60 -4.91
CA HIS A 124 -37.00 26.40 -5.87
C HIS A 124 -35.75 25.89 -5.16
N ALA A 125 -35.36 26.52 -4.04
CA ALA A 125 -34.22 26.10 -3.23
C ALA A 125 -34.35 24.63 -2.75
N VAL A 126 -35.52 24.24 -2.22
CA VAL A 126 -35.79 22.86 -1.80
C VAL A 126 -35.65 21.87 -2.97
N ARG A 127 -36.14 22.24 -4.15
CA ARG A 127 -36.01 21.43 -5.37
C ARG A 127 -34.55 21.34 -5.82
N THR A 128 -33.78 22.41 -5.73
CA THR A 128 -32.34 22.42 -6.02
C THR A 128 -31.56 21.50 -5.09
N THR A 129 -31.81 21.55 -3.77
CA THR A 129 -31.19 20.63 -2.80
C THR A 129 -31.53 19.17 -3.12
N LYS A 130 -32.78 18.89 -3.50
CA LYS A 130 -33.21 17.54 -3.90
C LYS A 130 -32.55 17.08 -5.20
N ALA A 131 -32.38 17.98 -6.17
CA ALA A 131 -31.65 17.72 -7.41
C ALA A 131 -30.17 17.40 -7.14
N LEU A 132 -29.53 18.15 -6.23
CA LEU A 132 -28.15 17.94 -5.80
C LEU A 132 -27.99 16.59 -5.09
N ALA A 133 -28.87 16.25 -4.14
CA ALA A 133 -28.83 14.95 -3.46
C ALA A 133 -28.93 13.78 -4.45
N LYS A 134 -29.82 13.88 -5.45
CA LYS A 134 -29.99 12.86 -6.50
C LYS A 134 -28.79 12.80 -7.45
N PHE A 135 -28.13 13.93 -7.68
CA PHE A 135 -26.90 14.00 -8.46
C PHE A 135 -25.75 13.32 -7.71
N LYS A 136 -25.59 13.59 -6.41
CA LYS A 136 -24.61 12.92 -5.54
C LYS A 136 -24.85 11.43 -5.43
N GLU A 137 -26.10 10.98 -5.33
CA GLU A 137 -26.44 9.55 -5.36
C GLU A 137 -26.01 8.87 -6.67
N LYS A 138 -26.08 9.60 -7.80
CA LYS A 138 -25.88 9.02 -9.12
C LYS A 138 -24.47 9.18 -9.68
N PHE A 139 -23.77 10.22 -9.24
CA PHE A 139 -22.46 10.64 -9.77
C PHE A 139 -21.43 10.84 -8.65
N GLY A 140 -21.80 10.69 -7.38
CA GLY A 140 -20.91 10.80 -6.23
C GLY A 140 -20.06 9.57 -5.94
N ASP A 141 -20.16 8.51 -6.75
CA ASP A 141 -19.28 7.33 -6.70
C ASP A 141 -17.96 7.55 -7.47
N VAL A 142 -17.40 8.75 -7.38
CA VAL A 142 -15.97 8.96 -7.62
C VAL A 142 -15.39 9.35 -6.27
N LYS A 143 -14.81 8.36 -5.57
CA LYS A 143 -13.89 8.64 -4.46
C LYS A 143 -12.97 9.78 -4.91
N PRO A 144 -12.74 10.83 -4.10
CA PRO A 144 -11.82 11.89 -4.49
C PRO A 144 -10.54 11.22 -4.98
N GLU A 145 -10.24 11.43 -6.26
CA GLU A 145 -9.07 10.82 -6.86
C GLU A 145 -7.89 11.41 -6.11
N LEU A 146 -7.19 10.55 -5.34
CA LEU A 146 -6.01 10.95 -4.57
C LEU A 146 -5.12 11.80 -5.48
N SER A 147 -4.70 12.97 -5.01
CA SER A 147 -3.74 13.80 -5.72
C SER A 147 -2.47 13.00 -6.02
N LYS A 148 -1.65 13.46 -6.97
CA LYS A 148 -0.40 12.76 -7.31
C LYS A 148 0.51 12.60 -6.08
N GLU A 149 0.50 13.61 -5.22
CA GLU A 149 1.23 13.66 -3.96
C GLU A 149 0.67 12.66 -2.93
N GLU A 150 -0.65 12.57 -2.78
CA GLU A 150 -1.28 11.60 -1.87
C GLU A 150 -1.12 10.17 -2.37
N LYS A 151 -1.22 9.93 -3.69
CA LYS A 151 -0.92 8.63 -4.30
C LYS A 151 0.53 8.23 -4.06
N ALA A 152 1.47 9.15 -4.19
CA ALA A 152 2.88 8.90 -3.91
C ALA A 152 3.13 8.61 -2.42
N ALA A 153 2.52 9.38 -1.51
CA ALA A 153 2.62 9.13 -0.07
C ALA A 153 2.03 7.76 0.31
N LYS A 154 0.88 7.39 -0.26
CA LYS A 154 0.28 6.08 -0.05
C LYS A 154 1.14 4.96 -0.62
N ALA A 155 1.75 5.15 -1.80
CA ALA A 155 2.67 4.18 -2.37
C ALA A 155 3.90 3.93 -1.47
N GLU A 156 4.44 4.96 -0.82
CA GLU A 156 5.55 4.83 0.14
C GLU A 156 5.15 4.06 1.40
N GLU A 157 3.94 4.31 1.92
CA GLU A 157 3.38 3.56 3.05
C GLU A 157 3.24 2.07 2.69
N VAL A 158 2.61 1.78 1.54
CA VAL A 158 2.42 0.42 1.04
C VAL A 158 3.75 -0.27 0.76
N LYS A 159 4.76 0.43 0.22
CA LYS A 159 6.13 -0.08 0.07
C LYS A 159 6.71 -0.47 1.43
N THR A 160 6.53 0.35 2.46
CA THR A 160 7.03 0.07 3.82
C THR A 160 6.38 -1.17 4.41
N GLN A 161 5.07 -1.35 4.20
CA GLN A 161 4.37 -2.59 4.55
C GLN A 161 4.90 -3.79 3.76
N GLY A 162 5.19 -3.62 2.47
CA GLY A 162 5.81 -4.63 1.63
C GLY A 162 7.19 -5.06 2.13
N ASN A 163 8.02 -4.10 2.55
CA ASN A 163 9.31 -4.38 3.17
C ASN A 163 9.15 -5.18 4.47
N ALA A 164 8.18 -4.82 5.30
CA ALA A 164 7.88 -5.56 6.53
C ALA A 164 7.40 -6.99 6.23
N ALA A 165 6.59 -7.20 5.21
CA ALA A 165 6.18 -8.53 4.75
C ALA A 165 7.39 -9.35 4.24
N LEU A 166 8.28 -8.73 3.46
CA LEU A 166 9.50 -9.35 2.96
C LEU A 166 10.40 -9.82 4.11
N SER A 167 10.57 -9.00 5.14
CA SER A 167 11.34 -9.34 6.36
C SER A 167 10.71 -10.48 7.16
N ARG A 168 9.39 -10.65 7.08
CA ARG A 168 8.67 -11.80 7.66
C ARG A 168 8.66 -13.04 6.73
N GLN A 169 9.39 -12.98 5.61
CA GLN A 169 9.41 -14.03 4.59
C GLN A 169 8.04 -14.30 3.93
N ASP A 170 7.09 -13.36 4.06
CA ASP A 170 5.81 -13.37 3.34
C ASP A 170 6.02 -12.76 1.95
N TYR A 171 6.58 -13.58 1.05
CA TYR A 171 7.00 -13.12 -0.27
C TYR A 171 5.81 -12.82 -1.20
N GLU A 172 4.74 -13.62 -1.13
CA GLU A 172 3.49 -13.36 -1.84
C GLU A 172 2.83 -12.05 -1.37
N GLY A 173 2.74 -11.84 -0.06
CA GLY A 173 2.21 -10.61 0.53
C GLY A 173 3.06 -9.38 0.14
N ALA A 174 4.38 -9.49 0.22
CA ALA A 174 5.30 -8.44 -0.20
C ALA A 174 5.11 -8.11 -1.70
N ALA A 175 5.06 -9.13 -2.57
CA ALA A 175 4.85 -8.93 -4.01
C ALA A 175 3.50 -8.27 -4.32
N LYS A 176 2.43 -8.60 -3.57
CA LYS A 176 1.13 -7.94 -3.70
C LYS A 176 1.22 -6.46 -3.33
N LEU A 177 1.84 -6.14 -2.20
CA LEU A 177 1.99 -4.77 -1.72
C LEU A 177 2.84 -3.92 -2.68
N TYR A 178 3.96 -4.43 -3.20
CA TYR A 178 4.73 -3.65 -4.18
C TYR A 178 3.99 -3.42 -5.50
N ARG A 179 3.15 -4.37 -5.96
CA ARG A 179 2.27 -4.14 -7.12
C ARG A 179 1.23 -3.06 -6.84
N GLU A 180 0.67 -3.03 -5.63
CA GLU A 180 -0.24 -1.96 -5.20
C GLU A 180 0.47 -0.60 -5.16
N ALA A 181 1.70 -0.53 -4.64
CA ALA A 181 2.50 0.70 -4.68
C ALA A 181 2.75 1.19 -6.12
N LEU A 182 2.99 0.27 -7.07
CA LEU A 182 3.11 0.59 -8.50
C LEU A 182 1.80 1.01 -9.16
N GLN A 183 0.65 0.50 -8.71
CA GLN A 183 -0.67 0.96 -9.18
C GLN A 183 -0.97 2.38 -8.70
N LEU A 184 -0.54 2.72 -7.49
CA LEU A 184 -0.67 4.06 -6.93
C LEU A 184 0.29 5.05 -7.60
N SER A 185 1.54 4.63 -7.83
CA SER A 185 2.58 5.47 -8.41
C SER A 185 3.51 4.66 -9.32
N SER A 186 3.16 4.60 -10.61
CA SER A 186 3.90 3.84 -11.63
C SER A 186 5.11 4.58 -12.18
N ASP A 187 5.08 5.92 -12.19
CA ASP A 187 6.10 6.82 -12.77
C ASP A 187 6.59 7.87 -11.77
N GLY A 188 6.35 7.65 -10.47
CA GLY A 188 6.82 8.51 -9.39
C GLY A 188 8.32 8.40 -9.13
N PRO A 189 8.86 9.30 -8.29
CA PRO A 189 10.30 9.36 -8.00
C PRO A 189 10.85 8.04 -7.42
N SER A 190 10.02 7.28 -6.70
CA SER A 190 10.40 6.01 -6.08
C SER A 190 9.97 4.76 -6.86
N SER A 191 9.34 4.90 -8.03
CA SER A 191 8.79 3.74 -8.75
C SER A 191 9.86 2.72 -9.16
N HIS A 192 11.09 3.17 -9.43
CA HIS A 192 12.25 2.29 -9.64
C HIS A 192 12.52 1.38 -8.42
N ILE A 193 12.34 1.91 -7.20
CA ILE A 193 12.51 1.15 -5.95
C ILE A 193 11.40 0.10 -5.83
N TYR A 194 10.15 0.45 -6.13
CA TYR A 194 9.02 -0.48 -6.06
C TYR A 194 9.22 -1.65 -7.02
N HIS A 195 9.63 -1.38 -8.25
CA HIS A 195 9.99 -2.41 -9.22
C HIS A 195 11.13 -3.30 -8.72
N SER A 196 12.21 -2.73 -8.21
CA SER A 196 13.34 -3.53 -7.69
C SER A 196 12.98 -4.34 -6.44
N ASN A 197 12.08 -3.85 -5.59
CA ASN A 197 11.64 -4.57 -4.40
C ASN A 197 10.63 -5.68 -4.76
N LEU A 198 9.76 -5.45 -5.74
CA LEU A 198 8.93 -6.50 -6.33
C LEU A 198 9.80 -7.61 -6.94
N ALA A 199 10.83 -7.24 -7.70
CA ALA A 199 11.83 -8.17 -8.21
C ALA A 199 12.53 -8.96 -7.08
N ALA A 200 12.74 -8.36 -5.91
CA ALA A 200 13.25 -9.07 -4.74
C ALA A 200 12.30 -10.18 -4.26
N ALA A 201 11.03 -9.85 -4.06
CA ALA A 201 10.01 -10.81 -3.62
C ALA A 201 9.84 -11.93 -4.65
N LEU A 202 9.78 -11.59 -5.94
CA LEU A 202 9.62 -12.55 -7.03
C LEU A 202 10.82 -13.51 -7.16
N MET A 203 12.03 -13.05 -6.82
CA MET A 203 13.20 -13.91 -6.78
C MET A 203 13.03 -15.05 -5.77
N TYR A 204 12.52 -14.76 -4.56
CA TYR A 204 12.23 -15.78 -3.55
C TYR A 204 11.11 -16.73 -3.96
N LEU A 205 10.17 -16.26 -4.79
CA LEU A 205 9.09 -17.07 -5.37
C LEU A 205 9.52 -17.88 -6.59
N GLY A 206 10.77 -17.78 -7.03
CA GLY A 206 11.27 -18.50 -8.21
C GLY A 206 10.73 -17.98 -9.55
N LYS A 207 10.12 -16.79 -9.57
CA LYS A 207 9.48 -16.19 -10.75
C LYS A 207 10.47 -15.38 -11.59
N TYR A 208 11.54 -16.03 -12.05
CA TYR A 208 12.72 -15.36 -12.60
C TYR A 208 12.46 -14.52 -13.86
N THR A 209 11.51 -14.90 -14.71
CA THR A 209 11.13 -14.07 -15.88
C THR A 209 10.49 -12.76 -15.44
N GLU A 210 9.54 -12.80 -14.48
CA GLU A 210 8.93 -11.57 -13.93
C GLU A 210 9.97 -10.69 -13.19
N VAL A 211 11.02 -11.30 -12.61
CA VAL A 211 12.15 -10.55 -12.01
C VAL A 211 12.87 -9.71 -13.06
N ILE A 212 13.17 -10.30 -14.22
CA ILE A 212 13.85 -9.59 -15.31
C ILE A 212 13.00 -8.42 -15.78
N ASP A 213 11.72 -8.64 -16.09
CA ASP A 213 10.81 -7.60 -16.56
C ASP A 213 10.79 -6.39 -15.60
N HIS A 214 10.64 -6.64 -14.30
CA HIS A 214 10.62 -5.56 -13.31
C HIS A 214 11.99 -4.90 -13.09
N CYS A 215 13.08 -5.65 -13.19
CA CYS A 215 14.41 -5.05 -13.16
C CYS A 215 14.66 -4.15 -14.37
N GLU A 216 14.21 -4.52 -15.56
CA GLU A 216 14.29 -3.68 -16.76
C GLU A 216 13.48 -2.39 -16.59
N GLN A 217 12.25 -2.46 -16.07
CA GLN A 217 11.46 -1.26 -15.74
C GLN A 217 12.17 -0.39 -14.69
N SER A 218 12.77 -0.98 -13.66
CA SER A 218 13.55 -0.22 -12.67
C SER A 218 14.76 0.48 -13.30
N ILE A 219 15.47 -0.18 -14.21
CA ILE A 219 16.64 0.38 -14.90
C ILE A 219 16.21 1.49 -15.86
N ALA A 220 15.10 1.31 -16.58
CA ALA A 220 14.54 2.33 -17.47
C ALA A 220 14.16 3.61 -16.70
N LEU A 221 13.57 3.47 -15.51
CA LEU A 221 13.22 4.59 -14.65
C LEU A 221 14.45 5.25 -13.99
N LYS A 222 15.43 4.44 -13.56
CA LYS A 222 16.66 4.94 -12.94
C LYS A 222 17.88 4.09 -13.34
N PRO A 223 18.59 4.46 -14.41
CA PRO A 223 19.74 3.71 -14.91
C PRO A 223 20.89 3.58 -13.91
N SER A 224 20.99 4.49 -12.93
CA SER A 224 22.01 4.46 -11.87
C SER A 224 21.68 3.53 -10.70
N TYR A 225 20.53 2.85 -10.71
CA TYR A 225 20.10 2.01 -9.59
C TYR A 225 20.70 0.60 -9.66
N VAL A 226 21.94 0.45 -9.19
CA VAL A 226 22.73 -0.80 -9.31
C VAL A 226 22.04 -2.06 -8.76
N LYS A 227 21.17 -1.93 -7.74
CA LYS A 227 20.42 -3.07 -7.16
C LYS A 227 19.53 -3.78 -8.20
N ALA A 228 19.05 -3.07 -9.22
CA ALA A 228 18.25 -3.70 -10.28
C ALA A 228 19.11 -4.60 -11.18
N TYR A 229 20.34 -4.17 -11.51
CA TYR A 229 21.28 -4.96 -12.31
C TYR A 229 21.70 -6.24 -11.59
N SER A 230 22.04 -6.16 -10.29
CA SER A 230 22.46 -7.34 -9.54
C SER A 230 21.35 -8.38 -9.40
N ARG A 231 20.09 -7.94 -9.28
CA ARG A 231 18.90 -8.82 -9.25
C ARG A 231 18.61 -9.44 -10.61
N MET A 232 18.65 -8.66 -11.69
CA MET A 232 18.45 -9.14 -13.06
C MET A 232 19.50 -10.19 -13.44
N GLY A 233 20.79 -9.91 -13.19
CA GLY A 233 21.87 -10.85 -13.46
C GLY A 233 21.71 -12.15 -12.67
N SER A 234 21.31 -12.05 -11.39
CA SER A 234 21.02 -13.24 -10.57
C SER A 234 19.86 -14.06 -11.14
N ALA A 235 18.81 -13.42 -11.67
CA ALA A 235 17.66 -14.12 -12.25
C ALA A 235 18.04 -14.80 -13.57
N GLN A 236 18.86 -14.16 -14.39
CA GLN A 236 19.41 -14.75 -15.62
C GLN A 236 20.29 -15.97 -15.30
N VAL A 237 21.11 -15.93 -14.24
CA VAL A 237 21.86 -17.11 -13.77
C VAL A 237 20.92 -18.26 -13.41
N GLN A 238 19.79 -17.98 -12.74
CA GLN A 238 18.80 -19.02 -12.38
C GLN A 238 18.11 -19.61 -13.62
N LEU A 239 17.90 -18.79 -14.66
CA LEU A 239 17.40 -19.24 -15.96
C LEU A 239 18.47 -19.89 -16.86
N LYS A 240 19.71 -20.01 -16.37
CA LYS A 240 20.88 -20.51 -17.12
C LYS A 240 21.27 -19.66 -18.34
N ASP A 241 20.77 -18.43 -18.41
CA ASP A 241 21.23 -17.42 -19.37
C ASP A 241 22.52 -16.77 -18.85
N PHE A 242 23.62 -17.50 -18.95
CA PHE A 242 24.89 -17.06 -18.38
C PHE A 242 25.52 -15.90 -19.17
N ASP A 243 25.33 -15.85 -20.48
CA ASP A 243 25.85 -14.75 -21.29
C ASP A 243 25.08 -13.44 -21.02
N GLY A 244 23.75 -13.50 -20.92
CA GLY A 244 22.94 -12.36 -20.49
C GLY A 244 23.29 -11.91 -19.07
N ALA A 245 23.48 -12.84 -18.13
CA ALA A 245 23.90 -12.51 -16.77
C ALA A 245 25.25 -11.77 -16.73
N ILE A 246 26.24 -12.24 -17.50
CA ILE A 246 27.57 -11.62 -17.58
C ILE A 246 27.47 -10.17 -18.09
N ASP A 247 26.70 -9.93 -19.15
CA ASP A 247 26.46 -8.58 -19.69
C ASP A 247 25.80 -7.67 -18.63
N THR A 248 24.73 -8.15 -18.01
CA THR A 248 23.99 -7.39 -16.99
C THR A 248 24.86 -7.03 -15.79
N PHE A 249 25.67 -7.97 -15.27
CA PHE A 249 26.57 -7.69 -14.16
C PHE A 249 27.67 -6.71 -14.53
N ARG A 250 28.22 -6.78 -15.76
CA ARG A 250 29.21 -5.80 -16.25
C ARG A 250 28.62 -4.40 -16.33
N ARG A 251 27.43 -4.25 -16.90
CA ARG A 251 26.69 -2.97 -16.89
C ARG A 251 26.45 -2.46 -15.46
N GLY A 252 26.11 -3.36 -14.52
CA GLY A 252 25.99 -3.00 -13.10
C GLY A 252 27.30 -2.46 -12.51
N LEU A 253 28.45 -3.02 -12.89
CA LEU A 253 29.78 -2.57 -12.47
C LEU A 253 30.25 -1.30 -13.19
N GLU A 254 29.74 -1.00 -14.39
CA GLU A 254 29.93 0.31 -15.02
C GLU A 254 29.21 1.42 -14.24
N VAL A 255 28.05 1.10 -13.66
CA VAL A 255 27.29 2.02 -12.79
C VAL A 255 27.94 2.16 -11.41
N ASP A 256 28.35 1.05 -10.79
CA ASP A 256 29.05 1.02 -9.51
C ASP A 256 30.12 -0.08 -9.50
N SER A 257 31.36 0.31 -9.81
CA SER A 257 32.51 -0.59 -9.86
C SER A 257 32.83 -1.27 -8.53
N SER A 258 32.37 -0.68 -7.41
CA SER A 258 32.57 -1.18 -6.06
C SER A 258 31.48 -2.17 -5.62
N ASN A 259 30.46 -2.43 -6.45
CA ASN A 259 29.34 -3.30 -6.12
C ASN A 259 29.76 -4.78 -5.94
N ALA A 260 29.74 -5.28 -4.71
CA ALA A 260 30.11 -6.65 -4.40
C ALA A 260 29.19 -7.69 -5.07
N ALA A 261 27.87 -7.48 -5.02
CA ALA A 261 26.90 -8.42 -5.60
C ALA A 261 27.09 -8.59 -7.11
N CYS A 262 27.38 -7.50 -7.85
CA CYS A 262 27.66 -7.60 -9.27
C CYS A 262 29.00 -8.29 -9.56
N ARG A 263 30.06 -8.04 -8.76
CA ARG A 263 31.35 -8.74 -8.93
C ARG A 263 31.24 -10.25 -8.67
N GLU A 264 30.59 -10.60 -7.57
CA GLU A 264 30.39 -12.01 -7.17
C GLU A 264 29.51 -12.73 -8.19
N GLY A 265 28.41 -12.10 -8.60
CA GLY A 265 27.50 -12.61 -9.61
C GLY A 265 28.18 -12.79 -10.98
N LEU A 266 29.01 -11.85 -11.41
CA LEU A 266 29.81 -11.96 -12.63
C LEU A 266 30.74 -13.18 -12.58
N ALA A 267 31.49 -13.33 -11.48
CA ALA A 267 32.39 -14.46 -11.30
C ALA A 267 31.63 -15.79 -11.28
N GLU A 268 30.44 -15.83 -10.67
CA GLU A 268 29.59 -17.02 -10.69
C GLU A 268 29.08 -17.35 -12.09
N ALA A 269 28.56 -16.36 -12.82
CA ALA A 269 28.05 -16.54 -14.18
C ALA A 269 29.15 -17.04 -15.13
N GLU A 270 30.36 -16.48 -15.05
CA GLU A 270 31.52 -16.93 -15.84
C GLU A 270 31.92 -18.37 -15.52
N ARG A 271 31.92 -18.77 -14.24
CA ARG A 271 32.19 -20.15 -13.83
C ARG A 271 31.13 -21.11 -14.37
N LYS A 272 29.84 -20.78 -14.22
CA LYS A 272 28.73 -21.62 -14.69
C LYS A 272 28.70 -21.75 -16.22
N ARG A 273 28.96 -20.65 -16.95
CA ARG A 273 29.12 -20.70 -18.41
C ARG A 273 30.24 -21.63 -18.85
N ARG A 274 31.41 -21.55 -18.20
CA ARG A 274 32.54 -22.45 -18.49
C ARG A 274 32.18 -23.90 -18.22
N GLN A 275 31.52 -24.19 -17.10
CA GLN A 275 31.09 -25.55 -16.77
C GLN A 275 30.18 -26.15 -17.84
N VAL A 276 29.21 -25.39 -18.35
CA VAL A 276 28.32 -25.84 -19.45
C VAL A 276 29.09 -26.05 -20.75
N GLN A 277 30.11 -25.24 -21.05
CA GLN A 277 30.97 -25.44 -22.22
C GLN A 277 31.90 -26.65 -22.10
N THR A 278 32.29 -27.03 -20.88
CA THR A 278 33.17 -28.18 -20.61
C THR A 278 32.42 -29.50 -20.43
N MET A 279 31.07 -29.49 -20.41
CA MET A 279 30.31 -30.73 -20.46
C MET A 279 30.44 -31.33 -21.86
N PRO A 280 30.97 -32.56 -22.01
CA PRO A 280 31.01 -33.21 -23.32
C PRO A 280 29.57 -33.34 -23.80
N ALA A 281 29.27 -32.79 -24.98
CA ALA A 281 28.01 -33.05 -25.66
C ALA A 281 27.86 -34.58 -25.71
N ALA A 282 26.82 -35.11 -25.04
CA ALA A 282 26.44 -36.50 -25.23
C ALA A 282 26.31 -36.70 -26.74
N SER A 283 27.21 -37.51 -27.31
CA SER A 283 27.41 -37.63 -28.74
C SER A 283 26.10 -37.98 -29.41
N ALA A 284 25.56 -37.03 -30.17
CA ALA A 284 24.51 -37.32 -31.14
C ALA A 284 25.02 -38.44 -32.06
N PRO A 285 24.27 -39.54 -32.26
CA PRO A 285 24.67 -40.56 -33.21
C PRO A 285 24.67 -39.92 -34.61
N PRO A 286 25.69 -40.20 -35.45
CA PRO A 286 25.75 -39.60 -36.78
C PRO A 286 24.57 -40.09 -37.61
N ALA A 287 23.80 -39.15 -38.16
CA ALA A 287 22.81 -39.41 -39.18
C ALA A 287 23.53 -39.74 -40.49
N GLY A 288 23.33 -40.96 -40.99
CA GLY A 288 23.64 -41.33 -42.37
C GLY A 288 24.32 -42.69 -42.52
N GLY A 289 23.62 -43.64 -43.12
CA GLY A 289 24.21 -44.87 -43.63
C GLY A 289 23.28 -46.07 -43.57
N ALA A 290 22.74 -46.45 -44.71
CA ALA A 290 21.84 -47.58 -44.88
C ALA A 290 22.45 -48.93 -44.46
N GLY A 291 21.58 -49.82 -43.94
CA GLY A 291 21.77 -51.26 -44.01
C GLY A 291 22.72 -51.88 -42.98
N GLY A 292 22.22 -52.12 -41.78
CA GLY A 292 22.89 -52.99 -40.80
C GLY A 292 22.06 -53.08 -39.53
N MET A 293 21.55 -54.27 -39.22
CA MET A 293 20.80 -54.60 -38.01
C MET A 293 21.51 -54.02 -36.76
N PRO A 294 20.81 -53.34 -35.82
CA PRO A 294 21.41 -52.97 -34.56
C PRO A 294 21.67 -54.23 -33.71
N ASP A 295 22.90 -54.34 -33.20
CA ASP A 295 23.34 -55.42 -32.33
C ASP A 295 22.54 -55.42 -31.02
N LEU A 296 21.71 -56.45 -30.84
CA LEU A 296 20.89 -56.69 -29.65
C LEU A 296 21.71 -57.16 -28.44
N SER A 297 23.04 -57.27 -28.55
CA SER A 297 23.93 -57.67 -27.44
C SER A 297 23.91 -56.69 -26.26
N ASN A 298 23.62 -55.40 -26.49
CA ASN A 298 23.51 -54.42 -25.40
C ASN A 298 22.14 -54.40 -24.70
N LEU A 299 21.10 -55.00 -25.29
CA LEU A 299 19.78 -55.13 -24.64
C LEU A 299 19.74 -56.34 -23.69
N ALA A 300 20.57 -57.36 -23.94
CA ALA A 300 20.71 -58.53 -23.06
C ALA A 300 21.42 -58.22 -21.73
N SER A 301 22.29 -57.20 -21.67
CA SER A 301 22.92 -56.76 -20.42
C SER A 301 22.00 -55.93 -19.51
N MET A 302 20.88 -55.43 -20.04
CA MET A 302 19.93 -54.60 -19.29
C MET A 302 18.74 -55.40 -18.75
N LEU A 303 18.44 -56.57 -19.32
CA LEU A 303 17.28 -57.39 -18.98
C LEU A 303 17.65 -58.78 -18.45
N GLY A 304 18.36 -58.78 -17.31
CA GLY A 304 18.27 -59.87 -16.34
C GLY A 304 19.43 -60.87 -16.36
N GLY A 305 20.21 -60.85 -15.29
CA GLY A 305 20.98 -62.02 -14.90
C GLY A 305 22.28 -61.72 -14.15
N GLY A 306 22.18 -61.56 -12.82
CA GLY A 306 23.25 -61.98 -11.92
C GLY A 306 24.42 -61.03 -11.70
N GLY A 307 24.52 -60.52 -10.47
CA GLY A 307 25.78 -60.33 -9.74
C GLY A 307 26.92 -59.61 -10.48
N GLY A 308 26.86 -58.28 -10.54
CA GLY A 308 27.96 -57.45 -11.03
C GLY A 308 28.18 -56.21 -10.16
N GLY A 309 28.16 -56.38 -8.84
CA GLY A 309 28.50 -55.32 -7.90
C GLY A 309 29.96 -54.91 -8.00
N LEU A 310 30.20 -53.59 -7.98
CA LEU A 310 31.47 -52.93 -7.69
C LEU A 310 32.67 -53.12 -8.65
N ALA A 311 32.73 -54.17 -9.47
CA ALA A 311 33.88 -54.43 -10.35
C ALA A 311 33.94 -53.52 -11.60
N GLY A 312 32.79 -53.07 -12.12
CA GLY A 312 32.74 -52.13 -13.25
C GLY A 312 33.01 -50.67 -12.87
N LEU A 313 32.91 -50.32 -11.58
CA LEU A 313 33.17 -48.98 -11.06
C LEU A 313 34.68 -48.70 -10.88
N MET A 314 35.49 -49.75 -10.73
CA MET A 314 36.90 -49.67 -10.36
C MET A 314 37.85 -49.56 -11.58
N ASN A 315 37.32 -49.68 -12.80
CA ASN A 315 38.11 -49.61 -14.03
C ASN A 315 38.11 -48.20 -14.68
N ASN A 316 37.69 -47.17 -13.93
CA ASN A 316 37.64 -45.80 -14.42
C ASN A 316 38.96 -45.06 -14.09
N PRO A 317 39.81 -44.71 -15.07
CA PRO A 317 41.12 -44.10 -14.82
C PRO A 317 41.05 -42.76 -14.09
N GLN A 318 39.98 -41.98 -14.29
CA GLN A 318 39.73 -40.73 -13.56
C GLN A 318 39.43 -40.94 -12.07
N MET A 319 38.87 -42.09 -11.68
CA MET A 319 38.62 -42.39 -10.27
C MET A 319 39.92 -42.80 -9.55
N MET A 320 40.84 -43.45 -10.27
CA MET A 320 42.16 -43.81 -9.74
C MET A 320 43.03 -42.56 -9.49
N GLU A 321 42.96 -41.58 -10.40
CA GLU A 321 43.63 -40.28 -10.27
C GLU A 321 43.00 -39.43 -9.14
N MET A 322 41.68 -39.44 -9.01
CA MET A 322 40.96 -38.80 -7.91
C MET A 322 41.30 -39.44 -6.55
N ALA A 323 41.37 -40.77 -6.48
CA ALA A 323 41.78 -41.49 -5.28
C ALA A 323 43.25 -41.23 -4.91
N GLN A 324 44.14 -41.09 -5.90
CA GLN A 324 45.55 -40.73 -5.68
C GLN A 324 45.71 -39.28 -5.21
N SER A 325 44.92 -38.35 -5.76
CA SER A 325 44.84 -36.95 -5.32
C SER A 325 44.33 -36.83 -3.88
N MET A 326 43.33 -37.65 -3.53
CA MET A 326 42.74 -37.68 -2.20
C MET A 326 43.70 -38.29 -1.16
N MET A 327 44.47 -39.33 -1.53
CA MET A 327 45.49 -39.94 -0.67
C MET A 327 46.73 -39.06 -0.45
N GLN A 328 47.00 -38.13 -1.36
CA GLN A 328 48.13 -37.19 -1.25
C GLN A 328 47.75 -35.92 -0.48
N ASN A 329 46.50 -35.76 -0.06
CA ASN A 329 46.04 -34.56 0.63
C ASN A 329 46.43 -34.60 2.13
N PRO A 330 47.41 -33.79 2.59
CA PRO A 330 47.94 -33.86 3.96
C PRO A 330 46.89 -33.54 5.02
N GLN A 331 45.89 -32.72 4.66
CA GLN A 331 44.80 -32.31 5.54
C GLN A 331 43.81 -33.44 5.82
N MET A 332 43.63 -34.37 4.89
CA MET A 332 42.74 -35.52 5.08
C MET A 332 43.39 -36.61 5.94
N MET A 333 44.71 -36.80 5.83
CA MET A 333 45.46 -37.70 6.70
C MET A 333 45.46 -37.18 8.16
N GLN A 334 45.56 -35.86 8.36
CA GLN A 334 45.36 -35.22 9.67
C GLN A 334 43.93 -35.40 10.20
N MET A 335 42.91 -35.29 9.34
CA MET A 335 41.51 -35.45 9.75
C MET A 335 41.20 -36.91 10.13
N ALA A 336 41.71 -37.88 9.36
CA ALA A 336 41.58 -39.31 9.67
C ALA A 336 42.33 -39.69 10.96
N GLN A 337 43.49 -39.08 11.20
CA GLN A 337 44.27 -39.26 12.43
C GLN A 337 43.57 -38.64 13.64
N ASN A 338 42.88 -37.50 13.50
CA ASN A 338 42.02 -36.92 14.53
C ASN A 338 40.73 -37.73 14.77
N MET A 339 40.19 -38.39 13.74
CA MET A 339 39.00 -39.22 13.85
C MET A 339 39.27 -40.55 14.55
N MET A 340 40.44 -41.15 14.33
CA MET A 340 40.89 -42.34 15.07
C MET A 340 41.18 -42.06 16.55
N GLN A 341 41.50 -40.81 16.90
CA GLN A 341 41.77 -40.40 18.28
C GLN A 341 40.50 -40.09 19.09
N ASN A 342 39.34 -39.94 18.44
CA ASN A 342 38.08 -39.57 19.10
C ASN A 342 36.94 -40.56 18.78
N PRO A 343 36.86 -41.70 19.51
CA PRO A 343 35.81 -42.72 19.30
C PRO A 343 34.37 -42.25 19.59
N ASP A 344 34.17 -41.15 20.35
CA ASP A 344 32.83 -40.63 20.68
C ASP A 344 32.13 -39.91 19.51
N MET A 345 32.89 -39.44 18.51
CA MET A 345 32.34 -38.72 17.35
C MET A 345 31.62 -39.67 16.37
N LEU A 346 32.12 -40.90 16.25
CA LEU A 346 31.55 -41.92 15.36
C LEU A 346 30.18 -42.41 15.84
N ASN A 347 29.99 -42.48 17.17
CA ASN A 347 28.75 -42.95 17.78
C ASN A 347 27.59 -41.94 17.60
N SER A 348 27.88 -40.64 17.63
CA SER A 348 26.89 -39.58 17.38
C SER A 348 26.48 -39.48 15.92
N MET A 349 27.38 -39.81 14.99
CA MET A 349 27.11 -39.72 13.56
C MET A 349 26.27 -40.92 13.04
N MET A 350 26.45 -42.10 13.63
CA MET A 350 25.61 -43.27 13.32
C MET A 350 24.20 -43.19 13.92
N GLY A 351 23.99 -42.42 14.99
CA GLY A 351 22.67 -42.24 15.61
C GLY A 351 21.67 -41.43 14.78
N ASN A 352 22.15 -40.58 13.86
CA ASN A 352 21.29 -39.61 13.15
C ASN A 352 21.06 -39.92 11.66
N LEU A 353 21.58 -41.04 11.16
CA LEU A 353 21.52 -41.41 9.74
C LEU A 353 20.90 -42.80 9.48
N GLY A 354 20.39 -43.47 10.52
CA GLY A 354 19.80 -44.82 10.43
C GLY A 354 18.32 -44.89 10.80
N GLY A 355 17.42 -44.83 9.81
CA GLY A 355 16.01 -45.24 9.88
C GLY A 355 15.03 -44.08 10.14
N GLY A 356 13.91 -43.88 9.43
CA GLY A 356 13.20 -44.71 8.46
C GLY A 356 11.72 -44.79 8.84
N GLY A 357 10.87 -43.97 8.22
CA GLY A 357 9.45 -44.26 7.99
C GLY A 357 8.42 -43.89 9.06
N GLY A 358 7.27 -43.38 8.58
CA GLY A 358 5.96 -43.57 9.23
C GLY A 358 5.44 -42.41 10.08
N GLY A 359 4.25 -41.91 9.71
CA GLY A 359 3.57 -40.81 10.37
C GLY A 359 3.05 -41.11 11.78
N GLY A 360 2.57 -40.06 12.44
CA GLY A 360 1.90 -40.15 13.73
C GLY A 360 2.09 -38.88 14.54
N ALA A 361 0.98 -38.16 14.74
CA ALA A 361 0.88 -36.97 15.58
C ALA A 361 1.30 -37.24 17.03
N ALA A 362 1.96 -36.27 17.66
CA ALA A 362 2.04 -36.10 19.12
C ALA A 362 2.50 -34.66 19.44
N PRO A 363 2.36 -34.16 20.68
CA PRO A 363 1.33 -33.19 21.07
C PRO A 363 1.91 -31.84 21.49
N GLY A 364 1.01 -30.88 21.71
CA GLY A 364 1.33 -29.48 22.00
C GLY A 364 2.30 -29.25 23.16
N ALA A 365 3.29 -28.39 22.89
CA ALA A 365 4.05 -27.66 23.89
C ALA A 365 3.60 -26.19 23.84
N GLY A 366 3.32 -25.65 25.02
CA GLY A 366 2.61 -24.40 25.23
C GLY A 366 3.25 -23.15 24.65
N ALA A 367 2.38 -22.20 24.33
CA ALA A 367 2.70 -20.82 24.01
C ALA A 367 3.49 -20.16 25.15
N GLY A 368 4.80 -20.02 24.96
CA GLY A 368 5.56 -18.95 25.58
C GLY A 368 5.29 -17.67 24.80
N GLY A 369 4.50 -16.77 25.39
CA GLY A 369 4.21 -15.46 24.80
C GLY A 369 5.50 -14.72 24.48
N MET A 370 5.68 -14.34 23.22
CA MET A 370 6.69 -13.37 22.82
C MET A 370 6.38 -12.04 23.52
N PRO A 371 7.34 -11.39 24.19
CA PRO A 371 7.13 -10.07 24.77
C PRO A 371 6.80 -9.06 23.66
N ASP A 372 5.89 -8.12 23.97
CA ASP A 372 5.45 -7.07 23.06
C ASP A 372 6.63 -6.17 22.63
N MET A 373 7.07 -6.35 21.38
CA MET A 373 8.20 -5.64 20.80
C MET A 373 7.86 -4.17 20.43
N SER A 374 6.59 -3.76 20.55
CA SER A 374 6.15 -2.38 20.28
C SER A 374 6.62 -1.41 21.35
N GLY A 375 6.75 -1.85 22.61
CA GLY A 375 7.28 -1.02 23.70
C GLY A 375 8.77 -0.77 23.62
N LEU A 376 9.51 -1.65 22.91
CA LEU A 376 10.97 -1.57 22.79
C LEU A 376 11.43 -0.55 21.76
N MET A 377 10.72 -0.38 20.62
CA MET A 377 11.12 0.62 19.61
C MET A 377 10.98 2.07 20.06
N ASN A 378 10.22 2.32 21.14
CA ASN A 378 10.00 3.65 21.71
C ASN A 378 10.69 3.83 23.08
N SER A 379 11.67 2.99 23.43
CA SER A 379 12.41 3.19 24.68
C SER A 379 13.18 4.53 24.64
N PRO A 380 13.22 5.29 25.76
CA PRO A 380 13.97 6.56 25.81
C PRO A 380 15.45 6.42 25.41
N GLU A 381 16.05 5.26 25.66
CA GLU A 381 17.42 4.92 25.26
C GLU A 381 17.58 4.79 23.73
N LEU A 382 16.64 4.13 23.05
CA LEU A 382 16.65 4.02 21.59
C LEU A 382 16.34 5.34 20.90
N VAL A 383 15.48 6.18 21.51
CA VAL A 383 15.19 7.54 21.02
C VAL A 383 16.42 8.46 21.17
N ALA A 384 17.14 8.39 22.30
CA ALA A 384 18.38 9.13 22.48
C ALA A 384 19.48 8.64 21.52
N ALA A 385 19.60 7.32 21.32
CA ALA A 385 20.57 6.73 20.40
C ALA A 385 20.31 7.11 18.93
N ARG A 386 19.04 7.29 18.52
CA ARG A 386 18.69 7.78 17.17
C ARG A 386 19.18 9.20 16.89
N SER A 387 19.47 9.98 17.93
CA SER A 387 20.00 11.34 17.80
C SER A 387 21.54 11.38 17.77
N ASP A 388 22.23 10.26 18.01
CA ASP A 388 23.69 10.17 17.94
C ASP A 388 24.15 10.07 16.46
N PRO A 389 24.96 11.02 15.96
CA PRO A 389 25.49 10.99 14.60
C PRO A 389 26.23 9.70 14.24
N ASP A 390 26.92 9.08 15.21
CA ASP A 390 27.72 7.87 14.99
C ASP A 390 26.87 6.60 14.87
N LEU A 391 25.56 6.69 15.17
CA LEU A 391 24.59 5.61 15.08
C LEU A 391 23.59 5.79 13.93
N GLN A 392 23.65 6.91 13.20
CA GLN A 392 22.69 7.19 12.13
C GLN A 392 22.74 6.16 10.99
N ASP A 393 23.93 5.75 10.56
CA ASP A 393 24.06 4.71 9.53
C ASP A 393 23.52 3.36 10.03
N PHE A 394 23.74 3.03 11.31
CA PHE A 394 23.17 1.85 11.93
C PHE A 394 21.64 1.88 11.91
N PHE A 395 21.01 2.96 12.37
CA PHE A 395 19.55 3.08 12.38
C PHE A 395 18.96 3.14 10.98
N ARG A 396 19.60 3.85 10.04
CA ARG A 396 19.17 3.88 8.64
C ARG A 396 19.18 2.49 8.01
N ASP A 397 20.21 1.71 8.27
CA ASP A 397 20.36 0.37 7.70
C ASP A 397 19.40 -0.63 8.38
N VAL A 398 19.19 -0.52 9.70
CA VAL A 398 18.19 -1.33 10.43
C VAL A 398 16.74 -0.97 10.02
N ASP A 399 16.43 0.32 9.82
CA ASP A 399 15.11 0.76 9.37
C ASP A 399 14.82 0.36 7.91
N SER A 400 15.86 0.25 7.07
CA SER A 400 15.72 -0.11 5.65
C SER A 400 15.83 -1.61 5.35
N GLU A 401 16.59 -2.37 6.14
CA GLU A 401 16.90 -3.78 5.88
C GLU A 401 16.52 -4.72 7.04
N GLY A 402 15.96 -4.19 8.13
CA GLY A 402 15.49 -4.94 9.28
C GLY A 402 16.59 -5.34 10.28
N PRO A 403 16.24 -6.12 11.32
CA PRO A 403 17.14 -6.43 12.44
C PRO A 403 18.43 -7.17 12.04
N SER A 404 18.43 -7.86 10.91
CA SER A 404 19.61 -8.53 10.36
C SER A 404 20.74 -7.56 9.97
N ALA A 405 20.41 -6.30 9.66
CA ALA A 405 21.40 -5.29 9.33
C ALA A 405 22.26 -4.87 10.52
N ALA A 406 21.74 -5.05 11.75
CA ALA A 406 22.44 -4.70 12.97
C ALA A 406 23.77 -5.45 13.13
N MET A 407 23.85 -6.68 12.61
CA MET A 407 25.05 -7.52 12.69
C MET A 407 26.24 -6.93 11.93
N ARG A 408 25.99 -6.12 10.88
CA ARG A 408 27.07 -5.50 10.08
C ARG A 408 27.74 -4.32 10.79
N HIS A 409 27.04 -3.75 11.76
CA HIS A 409 27.48 -2.61 12.55
C HIS A 409 28.03 -3.02 13.93
N MET A 410 28.12 -4.32 14.23
CA MET A 410 28.65 -4.84 15.50
C MET A 410 30.14 -4.49 15.74
N SER A 411 30.87 -4.12 14.70
CA SER A 411 32.24 -3.58 14.82
C SER A 411 32.29 -2.17 15.39
N ASN A 412 31.17 -1.43 15.40
CA ASN A 412 31.04 -0.14 16.04
C ASN A 412 30.80 -0.34 17.56
N PRO A 413 31.71 0.15 18.43
CA PRO A 413 31.60 -0.07 19.87
C PRO A 413 30.34 0.54 20.49
N LYS A 414 29.83 1.66 19.95
CA LYS A 414 28.57 2.27 20.40
C LYS A 414 27.36 1.40 20.05
N VAL A 415 27.38 0.74 18.89
CA VAL A 415 26.32 -0.20 18.46
C VAL A 415 26.31 -1.44 19.35
N SER A 416 27.49 -1.99 19.66
CA SER A 416 27.61 -3.12 20.59
C SER A 416 27.11 -2.77 22.00
N GLN A 417 27.41 -1.58 22.51
CA GLN A 417 26.93 -1.12 23.82
C GLN A 417 25.42 -0.91 23.84
N LEU A 418 24.85 -0.30 22.79
CA LEU A 418 23.41 -0.14 22.63
C LEU A 418 22.70 -1.49 22.63
N MET A 419 23.21 -2.46 21.86
CA MET A 419 22.66 -3.81 21.81
C MET A 419 22.74 -4.54 23.16
N GLN A 420 23.84 -4.39 23.90
CA GLN A 420 23.99 -4.98 25.23
C GLN A 420 23.04 -4.35 26.26
N SER A 421 22.83 -3.04 26.22
CA SER A 421 21.88 -2.32 27.07
C SER A 421 20.44 -2.78 26.79
N VAL A 422 20.04 -2.83 25.52
CA VAL A 422 18.71 -3.33 25.11
C VAL A 422 18.52 -4.80 25.51
N MET A 423 19.53 -5.65 25.32
CA MET A 423 19.47 -7.06 25.74
C MET A 423 19.44 -7.27 27.25
N SER A 424 20.09 -6.40 28.03
CA SER A 424 20.07 -6.46 29.50
C SER A 424 18.69 -6.08 30.03
N ASN A 425 18.05 -5.08 29.42
CA ASN A 425 16.67 -4.68 29.74
C ASN A 425 15.62 -5.73 29.34
N MET A 426 15.96 -6.70 28.48
CA MET A 426 15.09 -7.85 28.13
C MET A 426 15.19 -9.02 29.12
N ARG A 427 16.20 -9.06 30.00
CA ARG A 427 16.42 -10.14 30.99
C ARG A 427 16.01 -9.77 32.42
N GLY A 428 15.55 -8.53 32.62
CA GLY A 428 15.12 -7.98 33.91
C GLY A 428 13.65 -8.20 34.21
#